data_AF-A0A1M6CIC1-F1
#
_entry.id   AF-A0A1M6CIC1-F1
#
_cell.length_a   1.000
_cell.length_b   1.000
_cell.length_c   1.000
_cell.angle_alpha   90.00
_cell.angle_beta   90.00
_cell.angle_gamma   90.00
#
_symmetry.space_group_name_H-M   'P 1'
#
loop_
_entity.id
_entity.type
_entity.pdbx_description
1 polymer ?
#
loop_
_entity_poly.entity_id
_entity_poly.type
_entity_poly.pdbx_seq_one_letter_code
_entity_poly.pdbx_strand_id
1 'polypeptide(L)'
;MKRMYFISLLVLFLVSCREGNNPEVEAGTSIYAVDTEKWPKKTGIAASAQAILNDWPEFMAFETTFDALYNVENKDDLALAIDDLIERQKELEASTYPPKFDIPQIKSRQKVFKTYILKIKGDLYYRLDPEESILQMFEAYNAFRNQFNVVIHNTLDTNLILEE
;
A
#
# COMPACT_ATOMS: atom_id res chain seq x y z
N MET A 1 31.91 23.13 -44.64
CA MET A 1 30.50 23.00 -44.22
C MET A 1 30.22 21.93 -43.16
N LYS A 2 30.91 20.77 -43.10
CA LYS A 2 30.70 19.76 -42.01
C LYS A 2 31.06 20.22 -40.58
N ARG A 3 32.04 21.11 -40.42
CA ARG A 3 32.46 21.67 -39.11
C ARG A 3 31.41 22.59 -38.45
N MET A 4 30.60 23.29 -39.25
CA MET A 4 29.52 24.16 -38.73
C MET A 4 28.31 23.37 -38.24
N TYR A 5 28.00 22.22 -38.86
CA TYR A 5 26.93 21.34 -38.38
C TYR A 5 27.23 20.74 -37.02
N PHE A 6 28.49 20.44 -36.72
CA PHE A 6 28.91 19.90 -35.43
C PHE A 6 28.74 20.90 -34.27
N ILE A 7 28.97 22.19 -34.55
CA ILE A 7 28.80 23.26 -33.55
C ILE A 7 27.30 23.53 -33.29
N SER A 8 26.47 23.48 -34.35
CA SER A 8 25.01 23.61 -34.22
C SER A 8 24.38 22.46 -33.41
N LEU A 9 24.89 21.23 -33.57
CA LEU A 9 24.42 20.06 -32.82
C LEU A 9 24.82 20.14 -31.32
N LEU A 10 25.97 20.74 -31.00
CA LEU A 10 26.46 20.87 -29.63
C LEU A 10 25.67 21.93 -28.82
N VAL A 11 25.21 23.00 -29.47
CA VAL A 11 24.42 24.06 -28.83
C VAL A 11 23.02 23.57 -28.43
N LEU A 12 22.44 22.62 -29.16
CA LEU A 12 21.14 22.02 -28.83
C LEU A 12 21.16 21.24 -27.51
N PHE A 13 22.30 20.69 -27.09
CA PHE A 13 22.43 20.00 -25.80
C PHE A 13 22.50 20.95 -24.60
N LEU A 14 22.91 22.21 -24.79
CA LEU A 14 23.04 23.18 -23.70
C LEU A 14 21.72 23.87 -23.33
N VAL A 15 20.67 23.73 -24.14
CA VAL A 15 19.34 24.35 -23.91
C VAL A 15 18.36 23.35 -23.25
N SER A 16 18.75 22.10 -23.03
CA SER A 16 17.86 21.07 -22.47
C SER A 16 17.73 21.11 -20.94
N CYS A 17 18.48 21.96 -20.22
CA CYS A 17 18.23 22.24 -18.81
C CYS A 17 17.40 23.53 -18.69
N ARG A 18 16.11 23.41 -19.01
CA ARG A 18 15.11 24.28 -18.40
C ARG A 18 14.75 23.63 -17.08
N GLU A 19 15.37 24.11 -16.01
CA GLU A 19 14.88 23.91 -14.66
C GLU A 19 13.49 24.57 -14.63
N GLY A 20 12.47 23.75 -14.88
CA GLY A 20 11.10 24.19 -14.74
C GLY A 20 10.95 24.62 -13.30
N ASN A 21 10.60 25.89 -13.09
CA ASN A 21 10.26 26.45 -11.80
C ASN A 21 9.41 25.42 -11.04
N ASN A 22 10.05 24.71 -10.13
CA ASN A 22 9.34 23.93 -9.14
C ASN A 22 8.67 25.01 -8.29
N PRO A 23 7.33 25.14 -8.30
CA PRO A 23 6.71 26.12 -7.44
C PRO A 23 7.20 25.80 -6.04
N GLU A 24 7.83 26.79 -5.41
CA GLU A 24 8.11 26.78 -3.99
C GLU A 24 6.82 26.34 -3.32
N VAL A 25 6.80 25.10 -2.82
CA VAL A 25 5.69 24.58 -2.05
C VAL A 25 5.65 25.48 -0.83
N GLU A 26 4.74 26.46 -0.86
CA GLU A 26 4.41 27.26 0.30
C GLU A 26 4.31 26.28 1.46
N ALA A 27 5.22 26.43 2.42
CA ALA A 27 5.14 25.74 3.70
C ALA A 27 4.00 26.38 4.49
N GLY A 28 2.79 26.34 3.93
CA GLY A 28 1.57 26.48 4.67
C GLY A 28 1.46 25.22 5.52
N THR A 29 1.56 25.41 6.82
CA THR A 29 1.09 24.45 7.83
C THR A 29 -0.42 24.31 7.63
N SER A 30 -0.79 23.59 6.57
CA SER A 30 -2.13 23.13 6.31
C SER A 30 -2.39 22.09 7.38
N ILE A 31 -3.07 22.52 8.45
CA ILE A 31 -3.80 21.61 9.34
C ILE A 31 -4.91 21.02 8.47
N TYR A 32 -4.55 20.06 7.64
CA TYR A 32 -5.48 19.25 6.87
C TYR A 32 -6.07 18.26 7.87
N ALA A 33 -7.32 18.51 8.25
CA ALA A 33 -8.09 17.56 9.03
C ALA A 33 -8.33 16.32 8.16
N VAL A 34 -7.97 15.15 8.69
CA VAL A 34 -8.23 13.88 8.01
C VAL A 34 -9.65 13.45 8.38
N ASP A 35 -10.51 13.28 7.38
CA ASP A 35 -11.89 12.83 7.57
C ASP A 35 -11.99 11.32 7.41
N THR A 36 -11.83 10.59 8.52
CA THR A 36 -11.84 9.12 8.52
C THR A 36 -13.25 8.54 8.42
N GLU A 37 -14.32 9.33 8.61
CA GLU A 37 -15.71 8.84 8.58
C GLU A 37 -16.10 8.29 7.21
N LYS A 38 -15.46 8.80 6.15
CA LYS A 38 -15.69 8.40 4.76
C LYS A 38 -14.91 7.14 4.36
N TRP A 39 -13.99 6.67 5.18
CA TRP A 39 -13.13 5.56 4.80
C TRP A 39 -13.89 4.23 4.75
N PRO A 40 -13.58 3.36 3.79
CA PRO A 40 -14.21 2.06 3.68
C PRO A 40 -14.04 1.24 4.95
N LYS A 41 -15.10 0.51 5.34
CA LYS A 41 -15.02 -0.46 6.44
C LYS A 41 -14.23 -1.70 6.02
N LYS A 42 -13.58 -2.35 7.00
CA LYS A 42 -12.89 -3.62 6.79
C LYS A 42 -13.86 -4.71 6.34
N THR A 43 -13.47 -5.50 5.34
CA THR A 43 -14.21 -6.70 4.94
C THR A 43 -14.15 -7.76 6.03
N GLY A 44 -15.31 -8.31 6.40
CA GLY A 44 -15.39 -9.38 7.40
C GLY A 44 -14.62 -10.64 6.97
N ILE A 45 -13.96 -11.29 7.92
CA ILE A 45 -13.28 -12.57 7.71
C ILE A 45 -14.19 -13.68 8.26
N ALA A 46 -14.35 -14.77 7.50
CA ALA A 46 -15.15 -15.92 7.88
C ALA A 46 -14.58 -16.56 9.15
N ALA A 47 -15.45 -17.05 10.05
CA ALA A 47 -15.03 -17.58 11.36
C ALA A 47 -13.96 -18.68 11.26
N SER A 48 -14.04 -19.52 10.24
CA SER A 48 -13.06 -20.58 9.95
C SER A 48 -11.70 -20.05 9.50
N ALA A 49 -11.66 -18.95 8.73
CA ALA A 49 -10.42 -18.25 8.40
C ALA A 49 -9.86 -17.54 9.64
N GLN A 50 -10.73 -16.85 10.39
CA GLN A 50 -10.35 -16.09 11.58
C GLN A 50 -9.71 -16.98 12.64
N ALA A 51 -10.21 -18.21 12.83
CA ALA A 51 -9.62 -19.17 13.76
C ALA A 51 -8.13 -19.44 13.46
N ILE A 52 -7.76 -19.55 12.17
CA ILE A 52 -6.36 -19.74 11.76
C ILE A 52 -5.55 -18.45 11.94
N LEU A 53 -6.14 -17.29 11.61
CA LEU A 53 -5.46 -16.00 11.70
C LEU A 53 -5.19 -15.57 13.15
N ASN A 54 -6.04 -15.96 14.10
CA ASN A 54 -5.85 -15.68 15.51
C ASN A 54 -4.56 -16.31 16.08
N ASP A 55 -4.12 -17.44 15.51
CA ASP A 55 -2.88 -18.13 15.88
C ASP A 55 -1.65 -17.55 15.16
N TRP A 56 -1.80 -16.47 14.39
CA TRP A 56 -0.73 -15.76 13.69
C TRP A 56 -0.48 -14.39 14.33
N PRO A 57 0.43 -14.28 15.31
CA PRO A 57 0.60 -13.06 16.10
C PRO A 57 0.95 -11.82 15.28
N GLU A 58 1.78 -11.98 14.25
CA GLU A 58 2.20 -10.88 13.37
C GLU A 58 1.01 -10.33 12.57
N PHE A 59 0.09 -11.19 12.14
CA PHE A 59 -1.15 -10.75 11.49
C PHE A 59 -2.06 -9.99 12.46
N MET A 60 -2.20 -10.47 13.69
CA MET A 60 -3.01 -9.81 14.71
C MET A 60 -2.43 -8.45 15.13
N ALA A 61 -1.11 -8.37 15.28
CA ALA A 61 -0.41 -7.10 15.53
C ALA A 61 -0.63 -6.12 14.37
N PHE A 62 -0.47 -6.60 13.13
CA PHE A 62 -0.74 -5.81 11.94
C PHE A 62 -2.21 -5.34 11.85
N GLU A 63 -3.19 -6.21 12.13
CA GLU A 63 -4.62 -5.85 12.17
C GLU A 63 -4.92 -4.74 13.18
N THR A 64 -4.30 -4.83 14.36
CA THR A 64 -4.44 -3.81 15.42
C THR A 64 -3.87 -2.47 14.98
N THR A 65 -2.70 -2.47 14.34
CA THR A 65 -2.10 -1.25 13.78
C THR A 65 -2.93 -0.68 12.63
N PHE A 66 -3.52 -1.52 11.79
CA PHE A 66 -4.45 -1.05 10.76
C PHE A 66 -5.69 -0.38 11.36
N ASP A 67 -6.25 -0.94 12.43
CA ASP A 67 -7.42 -0.38 13.11
C ASP A 67 -7.16 1.00 13.72
N ALA A 68 -5.93 1.26 14.15
CA ALA A 68 -5.53 2.56 14.67
C ALA A 68 -5.67 3.68 13.62
N LEU A 69 -5.62 3.37 12.31
CA LEU A 69 -5.81 4.36 11.24
C LEU A 69 -7.13 5.10 11.36
N TYR A 70 -8.21 4.44 11.79
CA TYR A 70 -9.53 5.07 11.89
C TYR A 70 -9.59 6.17 12.97
N ASN A 71 -8.60 6.26 13.86
CA ASN A 71 -8.51 7.25 14.93
C ASN A 71 -7.55 8.41 14.61
N VAL A 72 -7.00 8.46 13.40
CA VAL A 72 -6.12 9.55 12.96
C VAL A 72 -6.93 10.83 12.76
N GLU A 73 -6.47 11.95 13.32
CA GLU A 73 -7.18 13.23 13.26
C GLU A 73 -6.54 14.23 12.27
N ASN A 74 -5.23 14.08 12.04
CA ASN A 74 -4.45 15.02 11.23
C ASN A 74 -3.33 14.32 10.44
N LYS A 75 -2.61 15.08 9.61
CA LYS A 75 -1.53 14.55 8.74
C LYS A 75 -0.32 14.01 9.51
N ASP A 76 0.02 14.57 10.66
CA ASP A 76 1.17 14.12 11.45
C ASP A 76 0.83 12.77 12.10
N ASP A 77 -0.38 12.63 12.65
CA ASP A 77 -0.91 11.37 13.15
C ASP A 77 -0.97 10.32 12.04
N LEU A 78 -1.41 10.71 10.83
CA LEU A 78 -1.44 9.84 9.67
C LEU A 78 -0.03 9.35 9.31
N ALA A 79 0.95 10.24 9.30
CA ALA A 79 2.33 9.89 8.97
C ALA A 79 2.90 8.88 9.97
N LEU A 80 2.67 9.09 11.27
CA LEU A 80 3.08 8.15 12.31
C LEU A 80 2.39 6.80 12.16
N ALA A 81 1.07 6.79 11.96
CA ALA A 81 0.30 5.56 11.80
C ALA A 81 0.72 4.77 10.56
N ILE A 82 1.05 5.46 9.46
CA ILE A 82 1.56 4.84 8.24
C ILE A 82 2.97 4.25 8.44
N ASP A 83 3.83 4.93 9.18
CA ASP A 83 5.16 4.39 9.51
C ASP A 83 5.06 3.12 10.37
N ASP A 84 4.21 3.13 11.41
CA ASP A 84 3.94 1.95 12.23
C ASP A 84 3.37 0.80 11.38
N LEU A 85 2.43 1.10 10.48
CA LEU A 85 1.82 0.13 9.59
C LEU A 85 2.83 -0.49 8.63
N ILE A 86 3.78 0.29 8.12
CA ILE A 86 4.88 -0.20 7.28
C ILE A 86 5.75 -1.19 8.05
N GLU A 87 6.12 -0.88 9.29
CA GLU A 87 6.93 -1.79 10.10
C GLU A 87 6.18 -3.10 10.40
N ARG A 88 4.91 -3.03 10.80
CA ARG A 88 4.09 -4.24 11.00
C ARG A 88 3.89 -5.04 9.71
N GLN A 89 3.75 -4.37 8.57
CA GLN A 89 3.65 -5.06 7.28
C GLN A 89 4.94 -5.82 6.94
N LYS A 90 6.12 -5.23 7.21
CA LYS A 90 7.41 -5.90 7.02
C LYS A 90 7.56 -7.12 7.92
N GLU A 91 7.19 -6.99 9.19
CA GLU A 91 7.19 -8.10 10.16
C GLU A 91 6.26 -9.23 9.67
N LEU A 92 5.05 -8.89 9.25
CA LEU A 92 4.09 -9.85 8.70
C LEU A 92 4.64 -10.58 7.46
N GLU A 93 5.27 -9.85 6.53
CA GLU A 93 5.85 -10.42 5.31
C GLU A 93 7.06 -11.33 5.57
N ALA A 94 7.84 -11.03 6.62
CA ALA A 94 8.98 -11.84 7.03
C ALA A 94 8.59 -13.05 7.90
N SER A 95 7.38 -13.04 8.47
CA SER A 95 6.90 -14.10 9.36
C SER A 95 6.61 -15.42 8.62
N THR A 96 6.41 -16.48 9.39
CA THR A 96 5.99 -17.77 8.84
C THR A 96 4.47 -17.77 8.65
N TYR A 97 4.03 -17.92 7.41
CA TYR A 97 2.61 -17.93 7.07
C TYR A 97 1.98 -19.25 7.56
N PRO A 98 0.72 -19.23 8.04
CA PRO A 98 -0.03 -20.47 8.27
C PRO A 98 -0.05 -21.30 6.99
N PRO A 99 0.15 -22.64 7.04
CA PRO A 99 0.30 -23.46 5.83
C PRO A 99 -0.83 -23.29 4.80
N LYS A 100 -2.07 -23.07 5.27
CA LYS A 100 -3.22 -22.85 4.39
C LYS A 100 -3.20 -21.50 3.66
N PHE A 101 -2.50 -20.51 4.20
CA PHE A 101 -2.38 -19.18 3.63
C PHE A 101 -0.98 -18.89 3.06
N ASP A 102 -0.05 -19.84 3.18
CA ASP A 102 1.27 -19.78 2.56
C ASP A 102 1.20 -20.09 1.05
N ILE A 103 0.43 -19.26 0.33
CA ILE A 103 0.19 -19.43 -1.11
C ILE A 103 0.41 -18.11 -1.86
N PRO A 104 0.76 -18.16 -3.16
CA PRO A 104 1.05 -16.97 -3.95
C PRO A 104 -0.08 -15.93 -3.99
N GLN A 105 -1.34 -16.37 -3.95
CA GLN A 105 -2.51 -15.49 -4.03
C GLN A 105 -2.59 -14.55 -2.80
N ILE A 106 -2.29 -15.06 -1.61
CA ILE A 106 -2.28 -14.29 -0.36
C ILE A 106 -1.11 -13.29 -0.38
N LYS A 107 0.10 -13.79 -0.66
CA LYS A 107 1.32 -12.96 -0.70
C LYS A 107 1.25 -11.85 -1.74
N SER A 108 0.69 -12.15 -2.92
CA SER A 108 0.50 -11.16 -3.99
C SER A 108 -0.42 -10.02 -3.55
N ARG A 109 -1.56 -10.33 -2.91
CA ARG A 109 -2.48 -9.31 -2.40
C ARG A 109 -1.87 -8.46 -1.29
N GLN A 110 -1.11 -9.06 -0.39
CA GLN A 110 -0.36 -8.31 0.62
C GLN A 110 0.66 -7.35 -0.01
N LYS A 111 1.32 -7.75 -1.10
CA LYS A 111 2.27 -6.89 -1.82
C LYS A 111 1.59 -5.70 -2.50
N VAL A 112 0.41 -5.91 -3.08
CA VAL A 112 -0.41 -4.81 -3.64
C VAL A 112 -0.81 -3.84 -2.53
N PHE A 113 -1.28 -4.36 -1.39
CA PHE A 113 -1.60 -3.54 -0.24
C PHE A 113 -0.38 -2.73 0.27
N LYS A 114 0.78 -3.37 0.46
CA LYS A 114 2.06 -2.71 0.80
C LYS A 114 2.38 -1.56 -0.14
N THR A 115 2.12 -1.73 -1.44
CA THR A 115 2.41 -0.71 -2.45
C THR A 115 1.65 0.57 -2.17
N TYR A 116 0.37 0.47 -1.80
CA TYR A 116 -0.44 1.66 -1.49
C TYR A 116 -0.09 2.29 -0.15
N ILE A 117 0.33 1.52 0.86
CA ILE A 117 0.88 2.10 2.09
C ILE A 117 2.12 2.96 1.77
N LEU A 118 3.02 2.45 0.93
CA LEU A 118 4.22 3.19 0.50
C LEU A 118 3.87 4.40 -0.37
N LYS A 119 2.81 4.32 -1.18
CA LYS A 119 2.29 5.45 -1.95
C LYS A 119 1.83 6.58 -1.04
N ILE A 120 1.05 6.27 0.01
CA ILE A 120 0.62 7.26 1.02
C ILE A 120 1.83 7.91 1.68
N LYS A 121 2.84 7.13 2.10
CA LYS A 121 4.08 7.68 2.65
C LYS A 121 4.77 8.64 1.68
N GLY A 122 4.79 8.31 0.39
CA GLY A 122 5.27 9.19 -0.67
C GLY A 122 4.47 10.49 -0.75
N ASP A 123 3.14 10.39 -0.78
CA ASP A 123 2.24 11.55 -0.86
C ASP A 123 2.46 12.49 0.33
N LEU A 124 2.56 11.95 1.55
CA LEU A 124 2.85 12.72 2.76
C LEU A 124 4.23 13.38 2.70
N TYR A 125 5.26 12.65 2.26
CA TYR A 125 6.62 13.19 2.12
C TYR A 125 6.69 14.36 1.13
N TYR A 126 6.01 14.23 -0.01
CA TYR A 126 5.95 15.28 -1.03
C TYR A 126 4.85 16.32 -0.79
N ARG A 127 4.15 16.25 0.36
CA ARG A 127 3.05 17.16 0.76
C ARG A 127 1.89 17.18 -0.26
N LEU A 128 1.65 16.06 -0.93
CA LEU A 128 0.50 15.85 -1.80
C LEU A 128 -0.74 15.48 -0.96
N ASP A 129 -1.91 15.49 -1.60
CA ASP A 129 -3.14 14.99 -0.99
C ASP A 129 -3.16 13.44 -1.02
N PRO A 130 -3.12 12.75 0.13
CA PRO A 130 -3.03 11.30 0.17
C PRO A 130 -4.39 10.59 -0.01
N GLU A 131 -5.51 11.31 -0.09
CA GLU A 131 -6.86 10.74 -0.05
C GLU A 131 -7.08 9.61 -1.06
N GLU A 132 -6.67 9.80 -2.32
CA GLU A 132 -6.81 8.76 -3.36
C GLU A 132 -6.01 7.49 -3.00
N SER A 133 -4.78 7.67 -2.52
CA SER A 133 -3.90 6.56 -2.13
C SER A 133 -4.42 5.84 -0.90
N ILE A 134 -5.06 6.55 0.03
CA ILE A 134 -5.75 5.98 1.18
C ILE A 134 -6.90 5.08 0.72
N LEU A 135 -7.77 5.57 -0.16
CA LEU A 135 -8.89 4.79 -0.69
C LEU A 135 -8.39 3.52 -1.42
N GLN A 136 -7.34 3.63 -2.22
CA GLN A 136 -6.70 2.49 -2.89
C GLN A 136 -6.10 1.48 -1.89
N MET A 137 -5.48 1.97 -0.80
CA MET A 137 -4.99 1.10 0.27
C MET A 137 -6.12 0.33 0.94
N PHE A 138 -7.24 0.99 1.28
CA PHE A 138 -8.40 0.32 1.87
C PHE A 138 -9.00 -0.74 0.94
N GLU A 139 -9.12 -0.44 -0.35
CA GLU A 139 -9.57 -1.42 -1.35
C GLU A 139 -8.62 -2.62 -1.42
N ALA A 140 -7.31 -2.38 -1.52
CA ALA A 140 -6.31 -3.44 -1.58
C ALA A 140 -6.30 -4.29 -0.29
N TYR A 141 -6.49 -3.66 0.86
CA TYR A 141 -6.57 -4.36 2.14
C TYR A 141 -7.81 -5.24 2.24
N ASN A 142 -8.97 -4.71 1.83
CA ASN A 142 -10.20 -5.48 1.78
C ASN A 142 -10.09 -6.67 0.82
N ALA A 143 -9.43 -6.51 -0.32
CA ALA A 143 -9.13 -7.61 -1.23
C ALA A 143 -8.19 -8.66 -0.60
N PHE A 144 -7.18 -8.22 0.17
CA PHE A 144 -6.31 -9.11 0.93
C PHE A 144 -7.09 -9.92 1.97
N ARG A 145 -7.91 -9.26 2.79
CA ARG A 145 -8.77 -9.91 3.80
C ARG A 145 -9.75 -10.90 3.16
N ASN A 146 -10.40 -10.50 2.07
CA ASN A 146 -11.35 -11.35 1.38
C ASN A 146 -10.69 -12.60 0.78
N GLN A 147 -9.42 -12.51 0.40
CA GLN A 147 -8.70 -13.67 -0.14
C GLN A 147 -8.61 -14.82 0.87
N PHE A 148 -8.55 -14.55 2.19
CA PHE A 148 -8.63 -15.60 3.20
C PHE A 148 -9.96 -16.37 3.13
N ASN A 149 -11.07 -15.65 2.96
CA ASN A 149 -12.41 -16.25 2.82
C ASN A 149 -12.47 -17.13 1.57
N VAL A 150 -11.94 -16.63 0.45
CA VAL A 150 -11.89 -17.38 -0.81
C VAL A 150 -11.08 -18.66 -0.65
N VAL A 151 -9.91 -18.60 0.00
CA VAL A 151 -9.05 -19.76 0.22
C VAL A 151 -9.71 -20.82 1.10
N ILE A 152 -10.48 -20.41 2.12
CA ILE A 152 -11.20 -21.38 2.96
C ILE A 152 -12.37 -22.03 2.21
N HIS A 153 -13.09 -21.28 1.39
CA HIS A 153 -14.27 -21.77 0.69
C HIS A 153 -14.00 -22.38 -0.68
N ASN A 154 -12.76 -22.32 -1.19
CA ASN A 154 -12.41 -22.95 -2.44
C ASN A 154 -12.36 -24.48 -2.25
N THR A 155 -13.34 -25.16 -2.83
CA THR A 155 -13.48 -26.63 -2.80
C THR A 155 -12.89 -27.32 -4.02
N LEU A 156 -12.29 -26.57 -4.96
CA LEU A 156 -11.69 -27.15 -6.16
C LEU A 156 -10.30 -27.72 -5.84
N ASP A 157 -10.23 -29.05 -5.76
CA ASP A 157 -8.95 -29.77 -5.77
C ASP A 157 -8.41 -29.81 -7.21
N THR A 158 -7.41 -28.99 -7.49
CA THR A 158 -6.77 -28.91 -8.81
C THR A 158 -6.02 -30.18 -9.18
N ASN A 159 -5.70 -31.06 -8.22
CA ASN A 159 -5.09 -32.35 -8.54
C ASN A 159 -6.07 -33.26 -9.28
N LEU A 160 -7.38 -33.16 -9.01
CA LEU A 160 -8.43 -33.87 -9.76
C LEU A 160 -8.57 -33.39 -11.22
N ILE A 161 -8.06 -32.19 -11.54
CA ILE A 161 -8.17 -31.59 -12.88
C ILE A 161 -6.97 -31.96 -13.76
N LEU A 162 -5.83 -32.33 -13.15
CA LEU A 162 -4.57 -32.62 -13.85
C LEU A 162 -4.35 -34.12 -14.08
N GLU A 163 -5.30 -34.98 -13.71
CA GLU A 163 -5.35 -36.39 -14.12
C GLU A 163 -6.01 -36.53 -15.51
N GLU A 164 -5.32 -36.06 -16.56
CA GLU A 164 -5.53 -36.48 -17.96
C GLU A 164 -4.20 -36.72 -18.68
#